data_AF-A0A080WHG6-F1
#
_entry.id   AF-A0A080WHG6-F1
#
_cell.length_a   1.000
_cell.length_b   1.000
_cell.length_c   1.000
_cell.angle_alpha   90.00
_cell.angle_beta   90.00
_cell.angle_gamma   90.00
#
_symmetry.space_group_name_H-M   'P 1'
#
loop_
_entity.id
_entity.type
_entity.pdbx_description
1 polymer ?
#
loop_
_entity_poly.entity_id
_entity_poly.type
_entity_poly.pdbx_seq_one_letter_code
_entity_poly.pdbx_strand_id
1 'polypeptide(L)'
;MESGGMGEGWGDFFATAIRLKPNDNRNANYVHGEWVNNSPKGNRLYPYSTNLQTNPLVYTSCNKYNEVHAIGTVWCSILYEVLWNLIDKHGKNDGPTPVFENGVPNDGKYLAMKLVLDGMAIQPCKPTFVQARDAIIDADMNLTKGSNKCELWKAFAKRGLGVGAKYDPKNRTGSKAVPKECQ
;
A
#
# COMPACT_ATOMS: atom_id res chain seq x y z
N MET A 1 -11.91 -0.79 -14.46
CA MET A 1 -10.56 -1.39 -14.55
C MET A 1 -9.72 -1.06 -13.32
N GLU A 2 -9.61 0.21 -12.92
CA GLU A 2 -8.81 0.60 -11.74
C GLU A 2 -9.23 -0.10 -10.44
N SER A 3 -10.53 -0.19 -10.16
CA SER A 3 -11.05 -0.91 -8.99
C SER A 3 -10.68 -2.41 -8.97
N GLY A 4 -10.74 -3.07 -10.13
CA GLY A 4 -10.32 -4.47 -10.27
C GLY A 4 -8.81 -4.63 -10.12
N GLY A 5 -8.03 -3.67 -10.61
CA GLY A 5 -6.59 -3.62 -10.36
C GLY A 5 -6.25 -3.44 -8.88
N MET A 6 -6.99 -2.62 -8.14
CA MET A 6 -6.84 -2.59 -6.68
C MET A 6 -7.18 -3.94 -6.04
N GLY A 7 -8.18 -4.66 -6.58
CA GLY A 7 -8.45 -6.07 -6.28
C GLY A 7 -7.19 -6.94 -6.25
N GLU A 8 -6.48 -6.99 -7.37
CA GLU A 8 -5.20 -7.72 -7.50
C GLU A 8 -4.15 -7.21 -6.51
N GLY A 9 -4.04 -5.89 -6.36
CA GLY A 9 -3.07 -5.28 -5.46
C GLY A 9 -3.33 -5.56 -3.98
N TRP A 10 -4.58 -5.66 -3.55
CA TRP A 10 -4.91 -6.02 -2.17
C TRP A 10 -4.54 -7.47 -1.86
N GLY A 11 -4.84 -8.40 -2.78
CA GLY A 11 -4.44 -9.81 -2.63
C GLY A 11 -2.92 -9.95 -2.48
N ASP A 12 -2.17 -9.29 -3.35
CA ASP A 12 -0.70 -9.24 -3.27
C ASP A 12 -0.18 -8.58 -2.00
N PHE A 13 -0.83 -7.51 -1.55
CA PHE A 13 -0.45 -6.81 -0.32
C PHE A 13 -0.62 -7.70 0.91
N PHE A 14 -1.77 -8.36 1.08
CA PHE A 14 -1.99 -9.24 2.22
C PHE A 14 -1.04 -10.44 2.19
N ALA A 15 -0.84 -11.07 1.02
CA ALA A 15 0.13 -12.14 0.86
C ALA A 15 1.55 -11.70 1.23
N THR A 16 1.94 -10.48 0.80
CA THR A 16 3.24 -9.87 1.14
C THR A 16 3.35 -9.56 2.63
N ALA A 17 2.36 -8.91 3.23
CA ALA A 17 2.36 -8.50 4.64
C ALA A 17 2.39 -9.69 5.61
N ILE A 18 1.66 -10.76 5.29
CA ILE A 18 1.61 -11.99 6.11
C ILE A 18 2.96 -12.70 6.13
N ARG A 19 3.71 -12.68 5.02
CA ARG A 19 4.94 -13.45 4.87
C ARG A 19 6.22 -12.72 5.29
N LEU A 20 6.12 -11.54 5.90
CA LEU A 20 7.29 -10.85 6.48
C LEU A 20 8.00 -11.78 7.48
N LYS A 21 9.31 -11.71 7.49
CA LYS A 21 10.19 -12.53 8.34
C LYS A 21 10.74 -11.72 9.51
N PRO A 22 11.25 -12.37 10.57
CA PRO A 22 11.79 -11.68 11.73
C PRO A 22 12.84 -10.62 11.43
N ASN A 23 13.77 -10.93 10.52
CA ASN A 23 14.89 -10.05 10.19
C ASN A 23 14.60 -9.08 9.02
N ASP A 24 13.36 -9.05 8.51
CA ASP A 24 13.03 -8.11 7.45
C ASP A 24 13.02 -6.67 7.96
N ASN A 25 13.56 -5.78 7.14
CA ASN A 25 13.49 -4.34 7.31
C ASN A 25 13.03 -3.69 5.99
N ARG A 26 12.90 -2.37 5.99
CA ARG A 26 12.51 -1.54 4.83
C ARG A 26 13.16 -1.92 3.50
N ASN A 27 14.39 -2.44 3.51
CA ASN A 27 15.13 -2.80 2.31
C ASN A 27 14.79 -4.20 1.77
N ALA A 28 13.95 -4.97 2.46
CA ALA A 28 13.47 -6.26 1.99
C ALA A 28 12.66 -6.09 0.70
N ASN A 29 12.91 -6.98 -0.25
CA ASN A 29 12.21 -7.05 -1.52
C ASN A 29 11.41 -8.35 -1.59
N TYR A 30 10.15 -8.25 -2.02
CA TYR A 30 9.26 -9.40 -2.14
C TYR A 30 8.86 -9.66 -3.59
N VAL A 31 9.25 -10.83 -4.10
CA VAL A 31 8.81 -11.33 -5.40
C VAL A 31 7.54 -12.15 -5.23
N HIS A 32 6.52 -11.84 -6.03
CA HIS A 32 5.26 -12.57 -6.04
C HIS A 32 5.35 -13.81 -6.94
N GLY A 33 4.91 -14.96 -6.43
CA GLY A 33 4.78 -16.18 -7.21
C GLY A 33 6.10 -16.79 -7.71
N GLU A 34 7.25 -16.43 -7.14
CA GLU A 34 8.58 -16.90 -7.57
C GLU A 34 8.65 -18.43 -7.73
N TRP A 35 8.24 -19.15 -6.70
CA TRP A 35 8.31 -20.62 -6.65
C TRP A 35 7.37 -21.28 -7.68
N VAL A 36 6.09 -20.89 -7.69
CA VAL A 36 5.08 -21.51 -8.58
C VAL A 36 5.32 -21.20 -10.05
N ASN A 37 5.90 -20.04 -10.36
CA ASN A 37 6.25 -19.66 -11.74
C ASN A 37 7.64 -20.18 -12.16
N ASN A 38 8.38 -20.83 -11.26
CA ASN A 38 9.76 -21.26 -11.48
C ASN A 38 10.62 -20.13 -12.10
N SER A 39 10.49 -18.92 -11.56
CA SER A 39 11.12 -17.73 -12.12
C SER A 39 11.56 -16.80 -10.99
N PRO A 40 12.86 -16.44 -10.90
CA PRO A 40 13.35 -15.52 -9.86
C PRO A 40 12.75 -14.11 -9.98
N LYS A 41 12.13 -13.79 -11.13
CA LYS A 41 11.42 -12.51 -11.34
C LYS A 41 9.96 -12.56 -10.87
N GLY A 42 9.42 -13.75 -10.60
CA GLY A 42 7.99 -13.93 -10.31
C GLY A 42 7.12 -13.63 -11.53
N ASN A 43 5.88 -13.19 -11.27
CA ASN A 43 4.86 -12.89 -12.29
C ASN A 43 4.31 -11.45 -12.24
N ARG A 44 4.96 -10.55 -11.51
CA ARG A 44 4.62 -9.12 -11.47
C ARG A 44 5.69 -8.31 -12.21
N LEU A 45 5.37 -7.05 -12.54
CA LEU A 45 6.27 -6.17 -13.30
C LEU A 45 7.60 -5.94 -12.58
N TYR A 46 7.55 -5.82 -11.25
CA TYR A 46 8.70 -5.57 -10.38
C TYR A 46 8.49 -6.27 -9.03
N PRO A 47 9.57 -6.57 -8.28
CA PRO A 47 9.45 -6.92 -6.86
C PRO A 47 8.78 -5.79 -6.06
N TYR A 48 8.03 -6.13 -5.01
CA TYR A 48 7.61 -5.14 -4.03
C TYR A 48 8.81 -4.68 -3.22
N SER A 49 9.11 -3.39 -3.33
CA SER A 49 10.33 -2.78 -2.79
C SER A 49 10.04 -1.36 -2.38
N THR A 50 10.69 -0.87 -1.33
CA THR A 50 10.67 0.57 -1.00
C THR A 50 11.68 1.38 -1.81
N ASN A 51 12.57 0.73 -2.58
CA ASN A 51 13.53 1.40 -3.44
C ASN A 51 12.91 1.66 -4.83
N LEU A 52 12.83 2.94 -5.22
CA LEU A 52 12.28 3.35 -6.53
C LEU A 52 13.15 2.94 -7.72
N GLN A 53 14.42 2.58 -7.51
CA GLN A 53 15.25 1.99 -8.56
C GLN A 53 14.88 0.51 -8.81
N THR A 54 14.55 -0.23 -7.75
CA THR A 54 14.10 -1.63 -7.85
C THR A 54 12.66 -1.72 -8.37
N ASN A 55 11.80 -0.81 -7.92
CA ASN A 55 10.42 -0.73 -8.37
C ASN A 55 10.02 0.74 -8.62
N PRO A 56 10.08 1.21 -9.88
CA PRO A 56 9.81 2.61 -10.25
C PRO A 56 8.32 2.93 -10.39
N LEU A 57 7.40 2.01 -10.06
CA LEU A 57 5.98 2.22 -10.29
C LEU A 57 5.41 3.34 -9.40
N VAL A 58 4.68 4.25 -10.04
CA VAL A 58 3.96 5.38 -9.43
C VAL A 58 2.55 5.43 -9.99
N TYR A 59 1.67 6.25 -9.41
CA TYR A 59 0.26 6.32 -9.82
C TYR A 59 0.06 6.56 -11.32
N THR A 60 0.87 7.41 -11.94
CA THR A 60 0.79 7.70 -13.38
C THR A 60 1.28 6.54 -14.26
N SER A 61 1.95 5.53 -13.71
CA SER A 61 2.27 4.29 -14.44
C SER A 61 0.98 3.57 -14.89
N CYS A 62 -0.12 3.71 -14.15
CA CYS A 62 -1.42 3.15 -14.53
C CYS A 62 -1.94 3.67 -15.89
N ASN A 63 -1.48 4.84 -16.37
CA ASN A 63 -1.88 5.37 -17.68
C ASN A 63 -1.35 4.52 -18.85
N LYS A 64 -0.39 3.61 -18.60
CA LYS A 64 0.23 2.75 -19.62
C LYS A 64 -0.37 1.35 -19.69
N TYR A 65 -1.26 0.99 -18.77
CA TYR A 65 -1.70 -0.40 -18.59
C TYR A 65 -3.21 -0.53 -18.73
N ASN A 66 -3.63 -1.56 -19.48
CA ASN A 66 -5.02 -1.94 -19.66
C ASN A 66 -5.30 -3.34 -19.05
N GLU A 67 -4.55 -3.73 -18.03
CA GLU A 67 -4.57 -5.07 -17.43
C GLU A 67 -4.56 -4.92 -15.89
N VAL A 68 -5.39 -5.70 -15.19
CA VAL A 68 -5.66 -5.52 -13.76
C VAL A 68 -4.47 -5.92 -12.88
N HIS A 69 -3.72 -6.95 -13.22
CA HIS A 69 -2.54 -7.35 -12.43
C HIS A 69 -1.40 -6.32 -12.54
N ALA A 70 -1.23 -5.69 -13.70
CA ALA A 70 -0.28 -4.59 -13.89
C ALA A 70 -0.66 -3.38 -13.02
N ILE A 71 -1.94 -2.99 -13.00
CA ILE A 71 -2.45 -1.92 -12.12
C ILE A 71 -2.34 -2.33 -10.65
N GLY A 72 -2.62 -3.59 -10.32
CA GLY A 72 -2.48 -4.12 -8.96
C GLY A 72 -1.05 -4.11 -8.45
N THR A 73 -0.07 -4.33 -9.33
CA THR A 73 1.35 -4.16 -8.97
C THR A 73 1.64 -2.73 -8.52
N VAL A 74 1.06 -1.71 -9.18
CA VAL A 74 1.19 -0.30 -8.75
C VAL A 74 0.54 -0.10 -7.37
N TRP A 75 -0.68 -0.60 -7.17
CA TRP A 75 -1.39 -0.45 -5.89
C TRP A 75 -0.68 -1.12 -4.72
N CYS A 76 -0.27 -2.39 -4.88
CA CYS A 76 0.48 -3.09 -3.84
C CYS A 76 1.84 -2.43 -3.56
N SER A 77 2.51 -1.87 -4.58
CA SER A 77 3.75 -1.09 -4.36
C SER A 77 3.51 0.14 -3.47
N ILE A 78 2.35 0.80 -3.60
CA ILE A 78 1.93 1.91 -2.73
C ILE A 78 1.66 1.41 -1.31
N LEU A 79 0.90 0.33 -1.15
CA LEU A 79 0.61 -0.24 0.17
C LEU A 79 1.85 -0.81 0.86
N TYR A 80 2.87 -1.24 0.12
CA TYR A 80 4.15 -1.65 0.66
C TYR A 80 4.92 -0.50 1.31
N GLU A 81 4.78 0.73 0.79
CA GLU A 81 5.31 1.93 1.46
C GLU A 81 4.52 2.24 2.74
N VAL A 82 3.19 2.05 2.73
CA VAL A 82 2.34 2.23 3.92
C VAL A 82 2.76 1.25 5.02
N LEU A 83 2.94 -0.03 4.66
CA LEU A 83 3.38 -1.08 5.57
C LEU A 83 4.69 -0.71 6.25
N TRP A 84 5.72 -0.36 5.48
CA TRP A 84 7.02 -0.04 6.05
C TRP A 84 7.02 1.26 6.85
N ASN A 85 6.27 2.29 6.44
CA ASN A 85 6.17 3.51 7.24
C ASN A 85 5.53 3.25 8.61
N LEU A 86 4.51 2.38 8.68
CA LEU A 86 3.87 2.01 9.95
C LEU A 86 4.76 1.10 10.79
N ILE A 87 5.49 0.15 10.17
CA ILE A 87 6.47 -0.69 10.87
C ILE A 87 7.61 0.15 11.44
N ASP A 88 8.13 1.11 10.67
CA ASP A 88 9.21 2.00 11.12
C ASP A 88 8.79 2.80 12.37
N LYS A 89 7.49 3.13 12.50
CA LYS A 89 6.94 3.88 13.63
C LYS A 89 6.56 3.04 14.84
N HIS A 90 5.91 1.89 14.61
CA HIS A 90 5.28 1.08 15.67
C HIS A 90 5.97 -0.27 15.90
N GLY A 91 7.05 -0.55 15.19
CA GLY A 91 7.68 -1.86 15.18
C GLY A 91 6.87 -2.91 14.40
N LYS A 92 7.32 -4.16 14.48
CA LYS A 92 6.75 -5.30 13.77
C LYS A 92 6.57 -6.46 14.74
N ASN A 93 5.36 -6.96 14.85
CA ASN A 93 5.08 -8.21 15.55
C ASN A 93 5.31 -9.40 14.59
N ASP A 94 6.27 -10.28 14.91
CA ASP A 94 6.58 -11.47 14.11
C ASP A 94 5.73 -12.69 14.47
N GLY A 95 4.88 -12.57 15.49
CA GLY A 95 3.87 -13.58 15.82
C GLY A 95 2.85 -13.78 14.68
N PRO A 96 2.12 -14.91 14.71
CA PRO A 96 1.14 -15.25 13.68
C PRO A 96 -0.17 -14.46 13.81
N THR A 97 -0.41 -13.84 14.98
CA THR A 97 -1.62 -13.06 15.27
C THR A 97 -1.29 -11.70 15.88
N PRO A 98 -2.14 -10.68 15.64
CA PRO A 98 -2.00 -9.37 16.26
C PRO A 98 -2.19 -9.41 17.78
N VAL A 99 -1.58 -8.45 18.47
CA VAL A 99 -1.94 -8.06 19.83
C VAL A 99 -2.67 -6.73 19.75
N PHE A 100 -3.84 -6.64 20.37
CA PHE A 100 -4.68 -5.45 20.33
C PHE A 100 -4.67 -4.72 21.68
N GLU A 101 -4.57 -3.41 21.62
CA GLU A 101 -4.78 -2.50 22.74
C GLU A 101 -5.95 -1.57 22.39
N ASN A 102 -7.03 -1.65 23.16
CA ASN A 102 -8.27 -0.90 22.90
C ASN A 102 -8.81 -1.07 21.46
N GLY A 103 -8.65 -2.26 20.88
CA GLY A 103 -9.09 -2.57 19.52
C GLY A 103 -8.12 -2.14 18.40
N VAL A 104 -6.97 -1.56 18.75
CA VAL A 104 -5.93 -1.14 17.80
C VAL A 104 -4.75 -2.13 17.86
N PRO A 105 -4.24 -2.66 16.73
CA PRO A 105 -3.00 -3.43 16.74
C PRO A 105 -1.85 -2.59 17.28
N ASN A 106 -1.03 -3.14 18.18
CA ASN A 106 0.07 -2.40 18.80
C ASN A 106 1.38 -2.40 17.99
N ASP A 107 1.38 -2.97 16.79
CA ASP A 107 2.52 -2.97 15.87
C ASP A 107 2.12 -2.53 14.45
N GLY A 108 3.11 -2.08 13.68
CA GLY A 108 2.90 -1.50 12.35
C GLY A 108 2.47 -2.50 11.27
N LYS A 109 2.86 -3.78 11.39
CA LYS A 109 2.50 -4.81 10.39
C LYS A 109 1.00 -5.06 10.43
N TYR A 110 0.48 -5.37 11.61
CA TYR A 110 -0.95 -5.62 11.77
C TYR A 110 -1.78 -4.34 11.72
N LEU A 111 -1.25 -3.20 12.14
CA LEU A 111 -1.93 -1.91 11.95
C LEU A 111 -2.13 -1.61 10.46
N ALA A 112 -1.11 -1.80 9.62
CA ALA A 112 -1.24 -1.61 8.18
C ALA A 112 -2.33 -2.52 7.58
N MET A 113 -2.33 -3.80 7.95
CA MET A 113 -3.34 -4.76 7.51
C MET A 113 -4.76 -4.36 7.96
N LYS A 114 -4.90 -3.89 9.20
CA LYS A 114 -6.17 -3.43 9.78
C LYS A 114 -6.69 -2.19 9.06
N LEU A 115 -5.84 -1.19 8.84
CA LEU A 115 -6.23 0.04 8.14
C LEU A 115 -6.62 -0.22 6.68
N VAL A 116 -5.93 -1.13 5.99
CA VAL A 116 -6.31 -1.55 4.63
C VAL A 116 -7.67 -2.24 4.64
N LEU A 117 -7.90 -3.16 5.58
CA LEU A 117 -9.19 -3.85 5.70
C LEU A 117 -10.35 -2.89 6.01
N ASP A 118 -10.15 -1.97 6.96
CA ASP A 118 -11.17 -0.98 7.32
C ASP A 118 -11.41 0.03 6.19
N GLY A 119 -10.36 0.42 5.46
CA GLY A 119 -10.46 1.24 4.26
C GLY A 119 -11.32 0.58 3.17
N MET A 120 -11.21 -0.74 2.98
CA MET A 120 -12.07 -1.48 2.06
C MET A 120 -13.55 -1.42 2.44
N ALA A 121 -13.86 -1.39 3.74
CA ALA A 121 -15.23 -1.37 4.23
C ALA A 121 -15.90 -0.01 4.03
N ILE A 122 -15.13 1.09 4.03
CA ILE A 122 -15.68 2.46 3.98
C ILE A 122 -15.55 3.14 2.61
N GLN A 123 -14.67 2.65 1.73
CA GLN A 123 -14.57 3.19 0.37
C GLN A 123 -15.88 2.97 -0.44
N PRO A 124 -16.19 3.82 -1.43
CA PRO A 124 -17.36 3.62 -2.29
C PRO A 124 -17.24 2.37 -3.17
N CYS A 125 -18.36 1.90 -3.72
CA CYS A 125 -18.36 0.85 -4.74
C CYS A 125 -17.59 1.31 -6.00
N LYS A 126 -16.79 0.40 -6.57
CA LYS A 126 -15.90 0.67 -7.72
C LYS A 126 -14.99 1.90 -7.50
N PRO A 127 -14.19 1.92 -6.42
CA PRO A 127 -13.39 3.08 -6.07
C PRO A 127 -12.25 3.31 -7.07
N THR A 128 -11.77 4.54 -7.09
CA THR A 128 -10.48 4.94 -7.68
C THR A 128 -9.36 4.80 -6.66
N PHE A 129 -8.08 4.86 -7.09
CA PHE A 129 -6.94 4.87 -6.17
C PHE A 129 -7.02 6.02 -5.16
N VAL A 130 -7.46 7.21 -5.61
CA VAL A 130 -7.60 8.39 -4.77
C VAL A 130 -8.64 8.14 -3.68
N GLN A 131 -9.79 7.58 -4.03
CA GLN A 131 -10.85 7.25 -3.07
C GLN A 131 -10.42 6.15 -2.09
N ALA A 132 -9.72 5.12 -2.56
CA ALA A 132 -9.21 4.05 -1.70
C ALA A 132 -8.11 4.56 -0.74
N ARG A 133 -7.23 5.47 -1.20
CA ARG A 133 -6.28 6.18 -0.33
C ARG A 133 -7.01 6.93 0.77
N ASP A 134 -7.98 7.75 0.40
CA ASP A 134 -8.72 8.58 1.34
C ASP A 134 -9.45 7.71 2.36
N ALA A 135 -10.04 6.59 1.94
CA ALA A 135 -10.63 5.60 2.83
C ALA A 135 -9.62 4.96 3.81
N ILE A 136 -8.38 4.68 3.39
CA ILE A 136 -7.36 4.16 4.32
C ILE A 136 -6.94 5.23 5.35
N ILE A 137 -6.91 6.51 4.95
CA ILE A 137 -6.62 7.61 5.87
C ILE A 137 -7.79 7.84 6.84
N ASP A 138 -9.03 7.75 6.36
CA ASP A 138 -10.23 7.85 7.20
C ASP A 138 -10.34 6.66 8.16
N ALA A 139 -9.90 5.46 7.75
CA ALA A 139 -9.78 4.32 8.64
C ALA A 139 -8.84 4.62 9.82
N ASP A 140 -7.70 5.28 9.58
CA ASP A 140 -6.79 5.69 10.66
C ASP A 140 -7.40 6.79 11.53
N MET A 141 -8.15 7.73 10.93
CA MET A 141 -8.89 8.73 11.69
C MET A 141 -9.90 8.09 12.64
N ASN A 142 -10.63 7.07 12.20
CA ASN A 142 -11.63 6.39 13.00
C ASN A 142 -11.00 5.51 14.09
N LEU A 143 -9.96 4.75 13.74
CA LEU A 143 -9.32 3.76 14.61
C LEU A 143 -8.36 4.39 15.62
N THR A 144 -7.51 5.33 15.19
CA THR A 144 -6.39 5.86 15.99
C THR A 144 -6.46 7.37 16.22
N LYS A 145 -7.56 8.02 15.79
CA LYS A 145 -7.72 9.48 15.79
C LYS A 145 -6.69 10.19 14.90
N GLY A 146 -6.26 9.52 13.83
CA GLY A 146 -5.38 10.09 12.81
C GLY A 146 -3.92 10.15 13.24
N SER A 147 -3.53 9.36 14.24
CA SER A 147 -2.18 9.36 14.78
C SER A 147 -1.12 9.03 13.73
N ASN A 148 -1.48 8.41 12.61
CA ASN A 148 -0.57 7.94 11.56
C ASN A 148 -0.69 8.72 10.24
N LYS A 149 -1.39 9.85 10.26
CA LYS A 149 -1.68 10.67 9.09
C LYS A 149 -0.43 10.95 8.24
N CYS A 150 0.69 11.32 8.86
CA CYS A 150 1.90 11.66 8.12
C CYS A 150 2.61 10.45 7.54
N GLU A 151 2.62 9.31 8.24
CA GLU A 151 3.17 8.06 7.72
C GLU A 151 2.41 7.60 6.47
N LEU A 152 1.07 7.65 6.53
CA LEU A 152 0.21 7.31 5.41
C LEU A 152 0.41 8.27 4.22
N TRP A 153 0.31 9.58 4.44
CA TRP A 153 0.48 10.57 3.37
C TRP A 153 1.86 10.49 2.72
N LYS A 154 2.92 10.31 3.49
CA LYS A 154 4.28 10.15 2.95
C LYS A 154 4.41 8.90 2.08
N ALA A 155 3.79 7.77 2.47
CA ALA A 155 3.77 6.55 1.68
C ALA A 155 3.07 6.75 0.32
N PHE A 156 1.84 7.29 0.36
CA PHE A 156 1.07 7.56 -0.85
C PHE A 156 1.76 8.59 -1.76
N ALA A 157 2.25 9.69 -1.20
CA ALA A 157 2.93 10.75 -1.94
C ALA A 157 4.24 10.27 -2.59
N LYS A 158 5.02 9.41 -1.93
CA LYS A 158 6.27 8.85 -2.48
C LYS A 158 6.05 8.20 -3.85
N ARG A 159 4.89 7.56 -4.05
CA ARG A 159 4.51 6.90 -5.30
C ARG A 159 3.48 7.68 -6.11
N GLY A 160 3.42 8.99 -5.93
CA GLY A 160 2.64 9.88 -6.79
C GLY A 160 1.14 9.93 -6.49
N LEU A 161 0.69 9.43 -5.34
CA LEU A 161 -0.71 9.49 -4.91
C LEU A 161 -0.94 10.49 -3.76
N GLY A 162 -0.13 11.56 -3.71
CA GLY A 162 -0.23 12.65 -2.73
C GLY A 162 -1.45 13.56 -2.94
N VAL A 163 -1.51 14.67 -2.18
CA VAL A 163 -2.70 15.53 -2.05
C VAL A 163 -3.25 16.01 -3.39
N GLY A 164 -2.38 16.32 -4.36
CA GLY A 164 -2.79 16.81 -5.68
C GLY A 164 -3.09 15.72 -6.72
N ALA A 165 -3.06 14.43 -6.35
CA ALA A 165 -3.31 13.35 -7.28
C ALA A 165 -4.78 13.33 -7.71
N LYS A 166 -5.03 13.12 -9.00
CA LYS A 166 -6.38 13.11 -9.58
C LYS A 166 -6.58 11.90 -10.47
N TYR A 167 -7.72 11.26 -10.30
CA TYR A 167 -8.18 10.23 -11.21
C TYR A 167 -8.62 10.86 -12.54
N ASP A 168 -8.24 10.19 -13.62
CA ASP A 168 -8.83 10.33 -14.94
C ASP A 168 -8.78 8.93 -15.60
N PRO A 169 -9.78 8.54 -16.39
CA PRO A 169 -9.80 7.21 -17.02
C PRO A 169 -8.57 6.91 -17.88
N LYS A 170 -7.96 7.93 -18.49
CA LYS A 170 -6.83 7.80 -19.42
C LYS A 170 -5.56 8.51 -18.93
N ASN A 171 -5.71 9.68 -18.31
CA ASN A 171 -4.63 10.63 -18.03
C ASN A 171 -4.60 11.04 -16.55
N ARG A 172 -4.36 10.07 -15.67
CA ARG A 172 -4.23 10.34 -14.22
C ARG A 172 -3.14 11.36 -13.96
N THR A 173 -3.38 12.23 -12.99
CA THR A 173 -2.40 13.19 -12.49
C THR A 173 -1.77 12.65 -11.21
N GLY A 174 -0.45 12.56 -11.17
CA GLY A 174 0.30 12.20 -9.97
C GLY A 174 0.65 13.42 -9.11
N SER A 175 0.86 13.20 -7.82
CA SER A 175 1.35 14.22 -6.89
C SER A 175 2.27 13.62 -5.84
N LYS A 176 3.38 14.29 -5.57
CA LYS A 176 4.29 13.98 -4.45
C LYS A 176 4.07 14.88 -3.23
N ALA A 177 3.05 15.73 -3.26
CA ALA A 177 2.75 16.65 -2.16
C ALA A 177 2.12 15.90 -0.98
N VAL A 178 2.54 16.25 0.23
CA VAL A 178 1.91 15.86 1.49
C VAL A 178 1.17 17.06 2.09
N PRO A 179 0.21 16.86 3.01
CA PRO A 179 -0.39 17.96 3.77
C PRO A 179 0.68 18.81 4.46
N LYS A 180 0.42 20.10 4.67
CA LYS A 180 1.41 21.06 5.20
C LYS A 180 1.97 20.64 6.55
N GLU A 181 1.11 20.08 7.40
CA GLU A 181 1.43 19.54 8.72
C GLU A 181 2.34 18.30 8.69
N CYS A 182 2.55 17.70 7.52
CA CYS A 182 3.39 16.52 7.32
C CYS A 182 4.65 16.78 6.47
N GLN A 183 4.91 18.05 6.12
CA GLN A 183 6.09 18.48 5.37
C GLN A 183 7.36 18.38 6.21
#